data_AF-A0A1G6VUD4-F1
#
_entry.id   AF-A0A1G6VUD4-F1
#
_cell.length_a   1.000
_cell.length_b   1.000
_cell.length_c   1.000
_cell.angle_alpha   90.00
_cell.angle_beta   90.00
_cell.angle_gamma   90.00
#
_symmetry.space_group_name_H-M   'P 1'
#
loop_
_entity.id
_entity.type
_entity.pdbx_description
1 polymer ?
#
loop_
_entity_poly.entity_id
_entity_poly.type
_entity_poly.pdbx_seq_one_letter_code
_entity_poly.pdbx_strand_id
1 'polypeptide(L)'
;MKKYVQHLLDDIRNAHRPADYFEKAESSVISEEDELDEHFAEVDRYLNLEAEPNFSSYCGLKKEMFPPSDYYDLKELQKVNIEFQQMMRSWNLEIDLPKNFPPERAYELMLGILDRSVLVGKYGFQHFDFCTGNPEGCELKEYCPCIE
;
A
#
# COMPACT_ATOMS: atom_id res chain seq x y z
N MET A 1 13.82 -13.74 16.48
CA MET A 1 13.38 -12.46 15.91
C MET A 1 14.02 -11.33 16.70
N LYS A 2 14.69 -10.40 16.03
CA LYS A 2 15.34 -9.24 16.67
C LYS A 2 14.29 -8.36 17.36
N LYS A 3 14.64 -7.74 18.50
CA LYS A 3 13.72 -6.90 19.28
C LYS A 3 13.14 -5.74 18.45
N TYR A 4 13.99 -5.11 17.63
CA TYR A 4 13.56 -4.04 16.74
C TYR A 4 12.50 -4.50 15.73
N VAL A 5 12.70 -5.67 15.10
CA VAL A 5 11.74 -6.25 14.16
C VAL A 5 10.40 -6.51 14.86
N GLN A 6 10.40 -6.91 16.13
CA GLN A 6 9.18 -7.07 16.89
C GLN A 6 8.41 -5.76 17.05
N HIS A 7 9.09 -4.68 17.46
CA HIS A 7 8.48 -3.36 17.58
C HIS A 7 7.95 -2.85 16.24
N LEU A 8 8.72 -3.01 15.15
CA LEU A 8 8.29 -2.63 13.82
C LEU A 8 7.02 -3.37 13.38
N LEU A 9 6.92 -4.67 13.67
CA LEU A 9 5.70 -5.44 13.38
C LEU A 9 4.51 -4.96 14.21
N ASP A 10 4.72 -4.56 15.46
CA ASP A 10 3.67 -3.98 16.29
C ASP A 10 3.23 -2.61 15.75
N ASP A 11 4.16 -1.78 15.28
CA ASP A 11 3.87 -0.51 14.62
C ASP A 11 3.06 -0.72 13.34
N ILE A 12 3.41 -1.71 12.51
CA ILE A 12 2.66 -2.06 11.29
C ILE A 12 1.22 -2.51 11.63
N ARG A 13 1.05 -3.31 12.68
CA ARG A 13 -0.29 -3.73 13.13
C ARG A 13 -1.13 -2.55 13.62
N ASN A 14 -0.51 -1.63 14.36
CA ASN A 14 -1.17 -0.42 14.84
C ASN A 14 -1.48 0.59 13.72
N ALA A 15 -0.78 0.49 12.59
CA ALA A 15 -0.98 1.34 11.42
C ALA A 15 -2.11 0.86 10.48
N HIS A 16 -2.85 -0.19 10.84
CA HIS A 16 -4.04 -0.59 10.10
C HIS A 16 -5.11 0.50 10.14
N ARG A 17 -5.91 0.59 9.07
CA ARG A 17 -6.99 1.56 8.97
C ARG A 17 -7.98 1.38 10.14
N PRO A 18 -8.31 2.45 10.88
CA PRO A 18 -9.39 2.40 11.86
C PRO A 18 -10.73 2.00 11.23
N ALA A 19 -11.55 1.23 11.95
CA ALA A 19 -12.85 0.80 11.43
C ALA A 19 -13.79 1.97 11.09
N ASP A 20 -13.70 3.06 11.87
CA ASP A 20 -14.52 4.27 11.74
C ASP A 20 -13.94 5.30 10.76
N TYR A 21 -12.92 4.94 9.98
CA TYR A 21 -12.19 5.89 9.15
C TYR A 21 -13.08 6.64 8.13
N PHE A 22 -13.97 5.92 7.44
CA PHE A 22 -14.93 6.53 6.52
C PHE A 22 -16.18 7.08 7.22
N GLU A 23 -16.56 6.50 8.36
CA GLU A 23 -17.73 6.96 9.13
C GLU A 23 -17.54 8.37 9.69
N LYS A 24 -16.31 8.74 10.06
CA LYS A 24 -15.98 10.10 10.54
C LYS A 24 -16.20 11.19 9.49
N ALA A 25 -16.26 10.85 8.20
CA ALA A 25 -16.58 11.79 7.14
C ALA A 25 -18.10 12.05 7.01
N GLU A 26 -18.93 11.18 7.58
CA GLU A 26 -20.35 10.99 7.19
C GLU A 26 -21.32 11.24 8.35
N SER A 27 -21.14 12.32 9.12
CA SER A 27 -22.00 12.64 10.28
C SER A 27 -23.45 13.07 9.94
N SER A 28 -23.96 12.79 8.74
CA SER A 28 -25.32 13.15 8.31
C SER A 28 -26.03 11.96 7.69
N VAL A 29 -27.37 11.92 7.75
CA VAL A 29 -28.18 10.90 7.05
C VAL A 29 -27.93 11.07 5.55
N ILE A 30 -27.13 10.17 4.95
CA ILE A 30 -26.78 10.16 3.54
C ILE A 30 -27.90 9.49 2.76
N SER A 31 -28.38 10.13 1.69
CA SER A 31 -29.34 9.51 0.76
C SER A 31 -28.64 8.62 -0.26
N GLU A 32 -29.36 7.70 -0.92
CA GLU A 32 -28.78 6.86 -1.98
C GLU A 32 -28.21 7.69 -3.16
N GLU A 33 -28.76 8.87 -3.41
CA GLU A 33 -28.23 9.80 -4.43
C GLU A 33 -26.89 10.41 -3.99
N ASP A 34 -26.75 10.74 -2.71
CA ASP A 34 -25.50 11.28 -2.16
C ASP A 34 -24.37 10.23 -2.19
N GLU A 35 -24.66 8.95 -1.93
CA GLU A 35 -23.67 7.86 -2.02
C GLU A 35 -23.14 7.67 -3.47
N LEU A 36 -24.02 7.81 -4.47
CA LEU A 36 -23.64 7.69 -5.87
C LEU A 36 -22.76 8.86 -6.32
N ASP A 37 -23.09 10.08 -5.87
CA ASP A 37 -22.30 11.28 -6.16
C ASP A 37 -20.92 11.21 -5.49
N GLU A 38 -20.83 10.69 -4.25
CA GLU A 38 -19.56 10.43 -3.56
C GLU A 38 -18.69 9.42 -4.32
N HIS A 39 -19.30 8.35 -4.85
CA HIS A 39 -18.59 7.39 -5.68
C HIS A 39 -18.01 8.05 -6.95
N PHE A 40 -18.78 8.88 -7.67
CA PHE A 40 -18.26 9.58 -8.85
C PHE A 40 -17.16 10.60 -8.50
N ALA A 41 -17.29 11.30 -7.37
CA ALA A 41 -16.24 12.19 -6.88
C ALA A 41 -14.95 11.43 -6.53
N GLU A 42 -15.05 10.21 -5.99
CA GLU A 42 -13.89 9.34 -5.79
C GLU A 42 -13.22 8.95 -7.11
N VAL A 43 -14.00 8.61 -8.14
CA VAL A 43 -13.48 8.32 -9.49
C VAL A 43 -12.73 9.53 -10.06
N ASP A 44 -13.29 10.74 -9.92
CA ASP A 44 -12.63 11.96 -10.40
C ASP A 44 -11.29 12.22 -9.68
N ARG A 45 -11.22 11.97 -8.37
CA ARG A 45 -9.95 12.06 -7.62
C ARG A 45 -8.94 11.01 -8.07
N TYR A 46 -9.39 9.79 -8.35
CA TYR A 46 -8.51 8.72 -8.86
C TYR A 46 -7.86 9.11 -10.19
N LEU A 47 -8.59 9.81 -11.06
CA LEU A 47 -8.05 10.33 -12.31
C LEU A 47 -7.08 11.52 -12.10
N ASN A 48 -7.06 12.14 -10.91
CA ASN A 48 -6.28 13.33 -10.55
C ASN A 48 -5.39 13.11 -9.30
N LEU A 49 -4.75 11.94 -9.19
CA LEU A 49 -3.96 11.47 -8.03
C LEU A 49 -2.83 12.42 -7.54
N GLU A 50 -2.34 13.35 -8.35
CA GLU A 50 -1.22 14.24 -7.99
C GLU A 50 -1.53 15.16 -6.80
N ALA A 51 -2.82 15.38 -6.49
CA ALA A 51 -3.26 16.17 -5.35
C ALA A 51 -3.39 15.36 -4.04
N GLU A 52 -3.29 14.02 -4.09
CA GLU A 52 -3.51 13.17 -2.94
C GLU A 52 -2.29 13.10 -2.00
N PRO A 53 -2.51 12.96 -0.68
CA PRO A 53 -1.44 12.73 0.28
C PRO A 53 -0.64 11.47 -0.04
N ASN A 54 0.59 11.44 0.46
CA ASN A 54 1.39 10.21 0.42
C ASN A 54 0.83 9.15 1.38
N PHE A 55 1.13 7.88 1.13
CA PHE A 55 0.60 6.80 1.97
C PHE A 55 1.05 6.91 3.44
N SER A 56 2.27 7.38 3.68
CA SER A 56 2.78 7.62 5.04
C SER A 56 1.93 8.61 5.86
N SER A 57 1.22 9.55 5.22
CA SER A 57 0.28 10.44 5.92
C SER A 57 -0.96 9.72 6.45
N TYR A 58 -1.36 8.61 5.83
CA TYR A 58 -2.51 7.81 6.26
C TYR A 58 -2.13 6.80 7.36
N CYS A 59 -1.12 5.98 7.11
CA CYS A 59 -0.74 4.89 8.03
C CYS A 59 0.21 5.35 9.16
N GLY A 60 0.79 6.55 9.07
CA GLY A 60 1.69 7.12 10.07
C GLY A 60 3.09 6.50 10.09
N LEU A 61 3.36 5.50 9.24
CA LEU A 61 4.67 4.87 9.10
C LEU A 61 5.51 5.65 8.10
N LYS A 62 6.81 5.78 8.38
CA LYS A 62 7.76 6.43 7.49
C LYS A 62 8.84 5.46 7.05
N LYS A 63 9.36 5.64 5.84
CA LYS A 63 10.39 4.78 5.27
C LYS A 63 11.65 4.70 6.14
N GLU A 64 11.99 5.74 6.88
CA GLU A 64 13.17 5.75 7.77
C GLU A 64 13.02 4.86 9.01
N MET A 65 11.79 4.42 9.33
CA MET A 65 11.51 3.44 10.39
C MET A 65 11.86 2.01 9.96
N PHE A 66 12.25 1.80 8.71
CA PHE A 66 12.48 0.50 8.12
C PHE A 66 13.98 0.30 7.83
N PRO A 67 14.66 -0.62 8.53
CA PRO A 67 16.02 -1.04 8.23
C PRO A 67 16.19 -1.50 6.76
N PRO A 68 17.41 -1.49 6.21
CA PRO A 68 17.65 -2.11 4.91
C PRO A 68 17.33 -3.60 4.92
N SER A 69 17.04 -4.18 3.74
CA SER A 69 16.59 -5.57 3.60
C SER A 69 17.60 -6.60 4.15
N ASP A 70 18.89 -6.29 4.11
CA ASP A 70 19.99 -7.12 4.64
C ASP A 70 20.06 -7.16 6.17
N TYR A 71 19.32 -6.28 6.87
CA TYR A 71 19.19 -6.32 8.33
C TYR A 71 18.40 -7.55 8.81
N TYR A 72 17.47 -8.04 8.01
CA TYR A 72 16.54 -9.11 8.36
C TYR A 72 17.12 -10.47 8.01
N ASP A 73 16.75 -11.51 8.78
CA ASP A 73 16.80 -12.85 8.21
C ASP A 73 15.61 -13.06 7.25
N LEU A 74 15.68 -14.09 6.39
CA LEU A 74 14.64 -14.35 5.39
C LEU A 74 13.24 -14.49 6.00
N LYS A 75 13.11 -15.12 7.18
CA LYS A 75 11.81 -15.33 7.83
C LYS A 75 11.27 -14.03 8.41
N GLU A 76 12.15 -13.20 8.98
CA GLU A 76 11.81 -11.87 9.46
C GLU A 76 11.32 -10.97 8.33
N LEU A 77 12.06 -10.92 7.21
CA LEU A 77 11.72 -10.11 6.05
C LEU A 77 10.38 -10.52 5.44
N GLN A 78 10.17 -11.82 5.24
CA GLN A 78 8.88 -12.35 4.76
C GLN A 78 7.73 -11.97 5.69
N LYS A 79 7.94 -12.02 7.01
CA LYS A 79 6.91 -11.64 7.97
C LYS A 79 6.60 -10.15 7.90
N VAL A 80 7.61 -9.29 7.79
CA VAL A 80 7.43 -7.84 7.60
C VAL A 80 6.65 -7.57 6.32
N ASN A 81 7.02 -8.21 5.20
CA ASN A 81 6.32 -8.07 3.93
C ASN A 81 4.83 -8.45 4.03
N ILE A 82 4.53 -9.59 4.66
CA ILE A 82 3.15 -10.07 4.84
C ILE A 82 2.33 -9.08 5.66
N GLU A 83 2.86 -8.60 6.78
CA GLU A 83 2.12 -7.68 7.67
C GLU A 83 1.97 -6.30 7.04
N PHE A 84 2.96 -5.85 6.26
CA PHE A 84 2.86 -4.62 5.49
C PHE A 84 1.76 -4.71 4.42
N GLN A 85 1.67 -5.82 3.68
CA GLN A 85 0.61 -6.05 2.70
C GLN A 85 -0.78 -6.10 3.35
N GLN A 86 -0.91 -6.73 4.51
CA GLN A 86 -2.17 -6.73 5.26
C GLN A 86 -2.58 -5.33 5.71
N MET A 87 -1.61 -4.54 6.18
CA MET A 87 -1.83 -3.14 6.53
C MET A 87 -2.27 -2.33 5.29
N MET A 88 -1.57 -2.43 4.16
CA MET A 88 -1.98 -1.79 2.90
C MET A 88 -3.42 -2.17 2.51
N ARG A 89 -3.75 -3.46 2.57
CA ARG A 89 -5.09 -3.95 2.23
C ARG A 89 -6.17 -3.36 3.13
N SER A 90 -5.88 -3.11 4.40
CA SER A 90 -6.81 -2.42 5.31
C SER A 90 -7.12 -0.99 4.87
N TRP A 91 -6.21 -0.35 4.14
CA TRP A 91 -6.34 0.97 3.53
C TRP A 91 -6.90 0.93 2.09
N ASN A 92 -7.44 -0.21 1.65
CA ASN A 92 -7.88 -0.45 0.27
C ASN A 92 -6.76 -0.27 -0.77
N LEU A 93 -5.52 -0.59 -0.39
CA LEU A 93 -4.36 -0.59 -1.27
C LEU A 93 -3.87 -2.02 -1.47
N GLU A 94 -3.53 -2.39 -2.69
CA GLU A 94 -3.04 -3.73 -3.01
C GLU A 94 -1.84 -3.68 -3.96
N ILE A 95 -0.96 -4.66 -3.86
CA ILE A 95 0.23 -4.77 -4.69
C ILE A 95 0.24 -6.12 -5.39
N ASP A 96 0.38 -6.09 -6.71
CA ASP A 96 0.44 -7.30 -7.53
C ASP A 96 1.90 -7.58 -7.90
N LEU A 97 2.46 -8.63 -7.28
CA LEU A 97 3.81 -9.09 -7.55
C LEU A 97 3.82 -10.53 -8.11
N PRO A 98 4.75 -10.86 -9.02
CA PRO A 98 4.96 -12.23 -9.47
C PRO A 98 5.21 -13.20 -8.30
N LYS A 99 4.75 -14.45 -8.42
CA LYS A 99 4.87 -15.47 -7.35
C LYS A 99 6.33 -15.77 -6.96
N ASN A 100 7.26 -15.61 -7.88
CA ASN A 100 8.69 -15.84 -7.70
C ASN A 100 9.48 -14.55 -7.40
N PHE A 101 8.80 -13.44 -7.11
CA PHE A 101 9.44 -12.16 -6.87
C PHE A 101 10.25 -12.20 -5.55
N PRO A 102 11.51 -11.72 -5.53
CA PRO A 102 12.35 -11.80 -4.34
C PRO A 102 11.78 -10.98 -3.18
N PRO A 103 11.82 -11.50 -1.94
CA PRO A 103 11.27 -10.80 -0.79
C PRO A 103 11.98 -9.47 -0.50
N GLU A 104 13.28 -9.37 -0.77
CA GLU A 104 14.07 -8.14 -0.64
C GLU A 104 13.58 -7.06 -1.61
N ARG A 105 13.26 -7.46 -2.84
CA ARG A 105 12.72 -6.52 -3.84
C ARG A 105 11.27 -6.14 -3.55
N ALA A 106 10.45 -7.10 -3.11
CA ALA A 106 9.07 -6.84 -2.70
C ALA A 106 9.05 -5.77 -1.59
N TYR A 107 9.93 -5.95 -0.61
CA TYR A 107 10.12 -5.02 0.50
C TYR A 107 10.47 -3.62 0.01
N GLU A 108 11.46 -3.49 -0.87
CA GLU A 108 11.88 -2.19 -1.44
C GLU A 108 10.75 -1.47 -2.18
N LEU A 109 9.96 -2.20 -2.99
CA LEU A 109 8.81 -1.64 -3.69
C LEU A 109 7.76 -1.14 -2.70
N MET A 110 7.42 -1.93 -1.68
CA MET A 110 6.45 -1.55 -0.65
C MET A 110 6.89 -0.33 0.17
N LEU A 111 8.17 -0.25 0.54
CA LEU A 111 8.70 0.95 1.19
C LEU A 111 8.62 2.18 0.28
N GLY A 112 8.78 2.00 -1.03
CA GLY A 112 8.57 3.07 -2.01
C GLY A 112 7.14 3.61 -2.02
N ILE A 113 6.14 2.79 -1.71
CA ILE A 113 4.73 3.20 -1.68
C ILE A 113 4.45 4.21 -0.56
N LEU A 114 5.18 4.16 0.57
CA LEU A 114 5.03 5.13 1.67
C LEU A 114 5.20 6.59 1.22
N ASP A 115 5.99 6.80 0.18
CA ASP A 115 6.32 8.10 -0.38
C ASP A 115 5.48 8.45 -1.62
N ARG A 116 4.66 7.52 -2.14
CA ARG A 116 3.78 7.75 -3.30
C ARG A 116 2.46 8.37 -2.85
N SER A 117 1.91 9.28 -3.65
CA SER A 117 0.52 9.73 -3.52
C SER A 117 -0.44 8.57 -3.77
N VAL A 118 -1.42 8.42 -2.89
CA VAL A 118 -2.38 7.31 -2.92
C VAL A 118 -3.80 7.81 -2.73
N LEU A 119 -4.75 7.19 -3.42
CA LEU A 119 -6.16 7.41 -3.15
C LEU A 119 -6.66 6.30 -2.22
N VAL A 120 -6.90 6.65 -0.96
CA VAL A 120 -7.62 5.79 -0.02
C VAL A 120 -9.13 5.99 -0.24
N GLY A 121 -9.68 5.25 -1.19
CA GLY A 121 -11.11 5.26 -1.54
C GLY A 121 -11.95 4.34 -0.66
N LYS A 122 -13.25 4.66 -0.49
CA LYS A 122 -14.23 3.84 0.24
C LYS A 122 -14.72 2.67 -0.61
N TYR A 123 -14.90 2.90 -1.91
CA TYR A 123 -15.63 2.00 -2.80
C TYR A 123 -14.74 1.10 -3.65
N GLY A 124 -13.47 1.47 -3.84
CA GLY A 124 -12.51 0.73 -4.67
C GLY A 124 -11.23 0.35 -3.95
N PHE A 125 -10.39 -0.39 -4.67
CA PHE A 125 -8.99 -0.61 -4.33
C PHE A 125 -8.10 0.13 -5.32
N GLN A 126 -7.03 0.74 -4.82
CA GLN A 126 -5.92 1.17 -5.68
C GLN A 126 -4.90 0.04 -5.76
N HIS A 127 -4.68 -0.49 -6.97
CA HIS A 127 -3.66 -1.48 -7.27
C HIS A 127 -2.36 -0.82 -7.70
N PHE A 128 -1.25 -1.18 -7.05
CA PHE A 128 0.09 -0.81 -7.48
C PHE A 128 0.62 -1.86 -8.46
N ASP A 129 0.48 -1.57 -9.75
CA ASP A 129 1.11 -2.34 -10.81
C ASP A 129 2.51 -1.76 -11.11
N PHE A 130 3.53 -2.58 -10.92
CA PHE A 130 4.92 -2.23 -11.22
C PHE A 130 5.36 -2.73 -12.61
N CYS A 131 4.48 -3.47 -13.30
CA CYS A 131 4.65 -3.87 -14.68
C CYS A 131 4.08 -2.78 -15.60
N THR A 132 4.88 -2.31 -16.55
CA THR A 132 4.43 -1.32 -17.54
C THR A 132 3.81 -1.95 -18.79
N GLY A 133 3.71 -3.29 -18.84
CA GLY A 133 3.40 -4.02 -20.07
C GLY A 133 4.54 -4.02 -21.10
N ASN A 134 5.65 -3.32 -20.82
CA ASN A 134 6.85 -3.29 -21.64
C ASN A 134 8.04 -3.77 -20.80
N PRO A 135 8.73 -4.88 -21.17
CA PRO A 135 9.87 -5.37 -20.41
C PRO A 135 11.05 -4.38 -20.38
N GLU A 136 11.17 -3.50 -21.37
CA GLU A 136 12.24 -2.49 -21.40
C GLU A 136 12.01 -1.43 -20.32
N GLY A 137 12.93 -1.35 -19.35
CA GLY A 137 12.87 -0.39 -18.25
C GLY A 137 11.86 -0.71 -17.15
N CYS A 138 11.25 -1.90 -17.15
CA CYS A 138 10.28 -2.32 -16.14
C CYS A 138 10.90 -2.44 -14.73
N GLU A 139 10.22 -1.94 -13.70
CA GLU A 139 10.67 -2.03 -12.30
C GLU A 139 10.83 -3.50 -11.85
N LEU A 140 10.04 -4.42 -12.42
CA LEU A 140 10.14 -5.85 -12.13
C LEU A 140 11.40 -6.51 -12.71
N LYS A 141 12.07 -5.89 -13.69
CA LYS A 141 13.28 -6.40 -14.37
C LYS A 141 13.10 -7.85 -14.85
N GLU A 142 14.01 -8.77 -14.53
CA GLU A 142 13.96 -10.18 -14.91
C GLU A 142 12.74 -10.95 -14.38
N TYR A 143 11.97 -10.37 -13.45
CA TYR A 143 10.71 -10.93 -12.95
C TYR A 143 9.48 -10.38 -13.69
N CYS A 144 9.67 -9.52 -14.70
CA CYS A 144 8.59 -8.98 -15.50
C CYS A 144 7.88 -10.10 -16.27
N PRO A 145 6.55 -10.28 -16.10
CA PRO A 145 5.82 -11.33 -16.80
C PRO A 145 5.77 -11.12 -18.32
N CYS A 146 6.07 -9.91 -18.81
CA CYS A 146 6.09 -9.59 -20.25
C CYS A 146 7.38 -9.99 -20.98
N ILE A 147 8.34 -10.62 -20.30
CA ILE A 147 9.58 -11.14 -20.92
C ILE A 147 9.32 -12.47 -21.66
N GLU A 148 8.22 -13.16 -21.33
CA GLU A 148 7.81 -14.43 -21.95
C GLU A 148 7.30 -14.28 -23.40
#